data_AF-A0A6P8Z5V8-F1
#
_entry.id   AF-A0A6P8Z5V8-F1
#
_cell.length_a   1.000
_cell.length_b   1.000
_cell.length_c   1.000
_cell.angle_alpha   90.00
_cell.angle_beta   90.00
_cell.angle_gamma   90.00
#
_symmetry.space_group_name_H-M   'P 1'
#
loop_
_entity.id
_entity.type
_entity.pdbx_description
1 polymer ?
#
loop_
_entity_poly.entity_id
_entity_poly.type
_entity_poly.pdbx_seq_one_letter_code
_entity_poly.pdbx_strand_id
1 'polypeptide(L)'
;MSAGNDQRGKSGSLLSEDVPCFKERQQSLACLDRNNYDYSKCEVAFENFKFCRQFWEQVRKHRKRLNIKPDMPGAEDRKEIFAFYKKTGKLPDFSQQAR
;
A
#
# COMPACT_ATOMS: atom_id res chain seq x y z
N MET A 1 25.90 23.94 -20.71
CA MET A 1 24.55 23.92 -20.10
C MET A 1 23.76 22.82 -20.79
N SER A 2 23.71 21.62 -20.22
CA SER A 2 22.99 20.50 -20.84
C SER A 2 21.63 20.34 -20.16
N ALA A 3 20.58 20.60 -20.93
CA ALA A 3 19.20 20.36 -20.54
C ALA A 3 18.90 18.84 -20.62
N GLY A 4 18.67 18.22 -19.46
CA GLY A 4 18.08 16.89 -19.35
C GLY A 4 16.60 17.01 -19.03
N ASN A 5 15.77 16.90 -20.06
CA ASN A 5 14.30 16.87 -19.97
C ASN A 5 13.86 15.46 -19.50
N ASP A 6 13.79 15.23 -18.20
CA ASP A 6 13.25 13.99 -17.61
C ASP A 6 11.73 14.14 -17.38
N GLN A 7 10.96 13.90 -18.44
CA GLN A 7 9.52 13.70 -18.31
C GLN A 7 9.23 12.28 -17.78
N ARG A 8 9.43 12.05 -16.47
CA ARG A 8 8.77 10.93 -15.79
C ARG A 8 7.30 11.29 -15.58
N GLY A 9 6.50 10.93 -16.58
CA GLY A 9 5.07 11.21 -16.67
C GLY A 9 4.22 10.71 -15.50
N LYS A 10 3.15 11.48 -15.25
CA LYS A 10 1.86 11.07 -14.66
C LYS A 10 1.92 10.09 -13.47
N SER A 11 1.96 10.63 -12.24
CA SER A 11 1.49 9.92 -11.03
C SER A 11 1.06 10.89 -9.92
N GLY A 12 0.14 11.79 -10.24
CA GLY A 12 -0.39 12.81 -9.31
C GLY A 12 -1.33 12.30 -8.21
N SER A 13 -1.27 11.03 -7.79
CA SER A 13 -2.13 10.53 -6.69
C SER A 13 -1.55 9.34 -5.89
N LEU A 14 -0.29 8.96 -6.12
CA LEU A 14 0.37 7.82 -5.45
C LEU A 14 1.57 8.24 -4.59
N LEU A 15 1.64 9.53 -4.22
CA LEU A 15 2.78 10.15 -3.55
C LEU A 15 2.46 10.67 -2.13
N SER A 16 1.23 10.52 -1.63
CA SER A 16 0.89 10.92 -0.26
C SER A 16 0.97 9.72 0.69
N GLU A 17 1.36 9.99 1.95
CA GLU A 17 1.39 9.00 3.03
C GLU A 17 0.00 8.44 3.36
N ASP A 18 -1.06 9.13 2.92
CA ASP A 18 -2.46 8.71 3.02
C ASP A 18 -2.84 7.63 2.02
N VAL A 19 -1.93 7.25 1.10
CA VAL A 19 -2.12 6.12 0.18
C VAL A 19 -1.60 4.84 0.85
N PRO A 20 -2.39 3.75 0.88
CA PRO A 20 -1.90 2.48 1.43
C PRO A 20 -0.66 2.01 0.67
N CYS A 21 0.32 1.49 1.40
CA CYS A 21 1.59 0.97 0.87
C CYS A 21 2.61 2.00 0.37
N PHE A 22 2.45 3.28 0.70
CA PHE A 22 3.40 4.31 0.29
C PHE A 22 4.84 4.02 0.78
N LYS A 23 4.97 3.59 2.04
CA LYS A 23 6.28 3.29 2.66
C LYS A 23 6.95 2.10 2.01
N GLU A 24 6.21 1.01 1.79
CA GLU A 24 6.73 -0.20 1.15
C GLU A 24 7.14 0.06 -0.30
N ARG A 25 6.38 0.91 -1.01
CA ARG A 25 6.77 1.38 -2.35
C ARG A 25 8.10 2.13 -2.30
N GLN A 26 8.24 3.11 -1.40
CA GLN A 26 9.48 3.87 -1.25
C GLN A 26 10.66 2.96 -0.89
N GLN A 27 10.47 1.98 -0.02
CA GLN A 27 11.51 1.01 0.33
C GLN A 27 11.94 0.18 -0.88
N SER A 28 11.00 -0.30 -1.70
CA SER A 28 11.33 -1.06 -2.91
C SER A 28 12.13 -0.25 -3.92
N LEU A 29 11.77 1.03 -4.11
CA LEU A 29 12.49 1.94 -5.01
C LEU A 29 13.87 2.32 -4.45
N ALA A 30 13.96 2.59 -3.15
CA ALA A 30 15.23 2.88 -2.48
C ALA A 30 16.18 1.69 -2.50
N CYS A 31 15.66 0.46 -2.43
CA CYS A 31 16.48 -0.74 -2.58
C CYS A 31 17.09 -0.81 -3.99
N LEU A 32 16.28 -0.60 -5.03
CA LEU A 32 16.78 -0.60 -6.42
C LEU A 32 17.87 0.45 -6.62
N ASP A 33 17.62 1.68 -6.15
CA ASP A 33 18.57 2.80 -6.26
C ASP A 33 19.95 2.44 -5.65
N ARG A 34 19.96 1.85 -4.46
CA ARG A 34 21.19 1.44 -3.76
C ARG A 34 21.90 0.24 -4.38
N ASN A 35 21.17 -0.61 -5.12
CA ASN A 35 21.68 -1.86 -5.66
C ASN A 35 21.89 -1.82 -7.17
N ASN A 36 22.03 -0.62 -7.77
CA ASN A 36 22.18 -0.44 -9.21
C ASN A 36 21.06 -1.13 -10.02
N TYR A 37 19.83 -1.07 -9.50
CA TYR A 37 18.64 -1.69 -10.08
C TYR A 37 18.70 -3.21 -10.19
N ASP A 38 19.52 -3.86 -9.35
CA ASP A 38 19.53 -5.32 -9.21
C ASP A 38 18.28 -5.78 -8.44
N TYR A 39 17.31 -6.31 -9.18
CA TYR A 39 16.03 -6.78 -8.65
C TYR A 39 16.18 -7.97 -7.70
N SER A 40 17.17 -8.83 -7.92
CA SER A 40 17.38 -10.02 -7.10
C SER A 40 17.77 -9.67 -5.67
N LYS A 41 18.42 -8.51 -5.46
CA LYS A 41 18.78 -8.01 -4.13
C LYS A 41 17.62 -7.36 -3.38
N CYS A 42 16.51 -7.10 -4.08
CA CYS A 42 15.37 -6.34 -3.57
C CYS A 42 14.08 -7.16 -3.45
N GLU A 43 14.16 -8.48 -3.60
CA GLU A 43 13.01 -9.38 -3.58
C GLU A 43 12.15 -9.18 -2.32
N VAL A 44 12.76 -9.10 -1.14
CA VAL A 44 12.06 -8.87 0.14
C VAL A 44 11.26 -7.55 0.12
N ALA A 45 11.83 -6.48 -0.44
CA ALA A 45 11.14 -5.20 -0.51
C ALA A 45 9.95 -5.26 -1.48
N PHE A 46 10.07 -6.01 -2.57
CA PHE A 46 8.96 -6.26 -3.49
C PHE A 46 7.88 -7.13 -2.88
N GLU A 47 8.25 -8.20 -2.16
CA GLU A 47 7.29 -9.06 -1.49
C GLU A 47 6.50 -8.29 -0.43
N ASN A 48 7.16 -7.41 0.35
CA ASN A 48 6.49 -6.52 1.29
C ASN A 48 5.49 -5.59 0.59
N PHE A 49 5.88 -4.98 -0.53
CA PHE A 49 5.00 -4.11 -1.30
C PHE A 49 3.82 -4.88 -1.92
N LYS A 50 4.06 -6.07 -2.48
CA LYS A 50 3.02 -6.96 -3.02
C LYS A 50 2.04 -7.37 -1.94
N PHE A 51 2.54 -7.83 -0.80
CA PHE A 51 1.74 -8.22 0.35
C PHE A 51 0.85 -7.07 0.81
N CYS A 52 1.43 -5.88 1.00
CA CYS A 52 0.67 -4.71 1.41
C CYS A 52 -0.47 -4.40 0.43
N ARG A 53 -0.19 -4.41 -0.88
CA ARG A 53 -1.23 -4.16 -1.90
C ARG A 53 -2.34 -5.20 -1.84
N GLN A 54 -1.98 -6.48 -1.75
CA GLN A 54 -2.96 -7.56 -1.68
C GLN A 54 -3.82 -7.49 -0.42
N PHE A 55 -3.21 -7.13 0.72
CA PHE A 55 -3.92 -6.94 1.97
C PHE A 55 -4.99 -5.86 1.86
N TRP A 56 -4.62 -4.65 1.41
CA TRP A 56 -5.58 -3.55 1.28
C TRP A 56 -6.60 -3.76 0.18
N GLU A 57 -6.26 -4.47 -0.90
CA GLU A 57 -7.23 -4.91 -1.90
C GLU A 57 -8.30 -5.83 -1.29
N GLN A 58 -7.92 -6.77 -0.42
CA GLN A 58 -8.88 -7.62 0.28
C GLN A 58 -9.78 -6.83 1.22
N VAL A 59 -9.21 -5.90 2.00
CA VAL A 59 -9.99 -4.99 2.86
C VAL A 59 -10.99 -4.19 2.03
N ARG A 60 -10.55 -3.58 0.92
CA ARG A 60 -11.40 -2.82 0.01
C ARG A 60 -12.53 -3.66 -0.55
N LYS A 61 -12.23 -4.88 -1.02
CA LYS A 61 -13.24 -5.82 -1.54
C LYS A 61 -14.25 -6.20 -0.46
N HIS A 62 -13.78 -6.47 0.76
CA HIS A 62 -14.65 -6.83 1.87
C HIS A 62 -15.59 -5.68 2.26
N ARG A 63 -15.05 -4.47 2.45
CA ARG A 63 -15.84 -3.25 2.71
C ARG A 63 -16.85 -2.97 1.61
N LYS A 64 -16.45 -3.13 0.35
CA LYS A 64 -17.33 -2.97 -0.82
C LYS A 64 -18.49 -3.97 -0.82
N ARG A 65 -18.27 -5.23 -0.44
CA ARG A 65 -19.34 -6.25 -0.34
C ARG A 65 -20.37 -5.92 0.73
N LEU A 66 -19.97 -5.18 1.75
CA LEU A 66 -20.83 -4.71 2.85
C LEU A 66 -21.40 -3.30 2.60
N ASN A 67 -21.21 -2.73 1.40
CA ASN A 67 -21.64 -1.37 1.05
C ASN A 67 -21.08 -0.25 1.95
N ILE A 68 -19.94 -0.48 2.60
CA ILE A 68 -19.30 0.51 3.48
C ILE A 68 -18.53 1.52 2.62
N LYS A 69 -18.80 2.81 2.83
CA LYS A 69 -18.13 3.93 2.15
C LYS A 69 -17.40 4.83 3.15
N PRO A 70 -16.19 5.31 2.83
CA PRO A 70 -15.37 5.01 1.65
C PRO A 70 -14.86 3.55 1.62
N ASP A 71 -14.65 3.01 0.42
CA ASP A 71 -14.19 1.61 0.25
C ASP A 71 -12.76 1.40 0.75
N MET A 72 -11.91 2.43 0.66
CA MET A 72 -10.62 2.46 1.34
C MET A 72 -10.80 3.03 2.76
N PRO A 73 -10.36 2.32 3.81
CA PRO A 73 -10.39 2.84 5.17
C PRO A 73 -9.51 4.10 5.34
N GLY A 74 -9.83 4.93 6.34
CA GLY A 74 -9.05 6.11 6.71
C GLY A 74 -7.70 5.74 7.36
N ALA A 75 -6.84 6.73 7.60
CA ALA A 75 -5.50 6.48 8.14
C ALA A 75 -5.50 5.82 9.54
N GLU A 76 -6.41 6.22 10.42
CA GLU A 76 -6.55 5.66 11.77
C GLU A 76 -7.09 4.22 11.70
N ASP A 77 -8.21 3.99 10.99
CA ASP A 77 -8.79 2.66 10.77
C ASP A 77 -7.75 1.68 10.20
N ARG A 78 -6.89 2.15 9.29
CA ARG A 78 -5.84 1.30 8.71
C ARG A 78 -4.87 0.78 9.76
N LYS A 79 -4.49 1.61 10.74
CA LYS A 79 -3.59 1.18 11.83
C LYS A 79 -4.27 0.09 12.65
N GLU A 80 -5.56 0.26 12.97
CA GLU A 80 -6.32 -0.71 13.76
C GLU A 80 -6.55 -2.03 13.00
N ILE A 81 -6.97 -1.96 11.74
CA ILE A 81 -7.19 -3.12 10.87
C ILE A 81 -5.90 -3.93 10.72
N PHE A 82 -4.77 -3.25 10.49
CA PHE A 82 -3.48 -3.91 10.35
C PHE A 82 -2.98 -4.50 11.68
N ALA A 83 -3.15 -3.78 12.80
CA ALA A 83 -2.80 -4.29 14.13
C ALA A 83 -3.62 -5.54 14.49
N PHE A 84 -4.93 -5.53 14.19
CA PHE A 84 -5.80 -6.69 14.38
C PHE A 84 -5.35 -7.86 13.53
N TYR A 85 -5.07 -7.64 12.23
CA TYR A 85 -4.57 -8.68 11.35
C TYR A 85 -3.22 -9.24 11.83
N LYS A 86 -2.30 -8.38 12.27
CA LYS A 86 -1.00 -8.79 12.80
C LYS A 86 -1.15 -9.68 14.05
N LYS A 87 -2.15 -9.43 14.88
CA LYS A 87 -2.42 -10.22 16.10
C LYS A 87 -3.14 -11.54 15.81
N THR A 88 -4.06 -11.55 14.85
CA THR A 88 -5.02 -12.66 14.66
C THR A 88 -4.80 -13.48 13.39
N GLY A 89 -4.05 -12.95 12.42
CA GLY A 89 -3.93 -13.48 11.07
C GLY A 89 -5.21 -13.35 10.22
N LYS A 90 -6.25 -12.68 10.72
CA LYS A 90 -7.56 -12.56 10.06
C LYS A 90 -7.96 -11.10 9.87
N LEU A 91 -8.75 -10.83 8.83
CA LEU A 91 -9.35 -9.51 8.66
C LEU A 91 -10.43 -9.30 9.73
N PRO A 92 -10.55 -8.08 10.29
CA PRO A 92 -11.62 -7.76 11.23
C PRO A 92 -12.98 -7.84 10.53
N ASP A 93 -14.02 -8.16 11.31
CA ASP A 93 -15.38 -8.15 10.81
C ASP A 93 -15.86 -6.71 10.62
N PHE A 94 -16.09 -6.33 9.37
CA PHE A 94 -16.50 -4.98 9.02
C PHE A 94 -18.03 -4.80 9.07
N SER A 95 -18.81 -5.86 9.32
CA SER A 95 -20.28 -5.80 9.28
C SER A 95 -20.86 -4.82 10.30
N GLN A 96 -20.16 -4.61 11.43
CA GLN A 96 -20.57 -3.67 12.47
C GLN A 96 -20.46 -2.20 12.06
N GLN A 97 -19.74 -1.88 10.98
CA GLN A 97 -19.57 -0.53 10.44
C GLN A 97 -20.59 -0.19 9.35
N ALA A 98 -21.49 -1.11 8.98
CA ALA A 98 -22.46 -0.95 7.90
C ALA A 98 -23.84 -0.39 8.36
N ARG A 99 -23.88 0.39 9.44
CA ARG A 99 -25.12 1.01 9.95
C ARG A 99 -25.43 2.35 9.30
#